data_AF-W6U021-F1
#
_entry.id   AF-W6U021-F1
#
_cell.length_a   1.000
_cell.length_b   1.000
_cell.length_c   1.000
_cell.angle_alpha   90.00
_cell.angle_beta   90.00
_cell.angle_gamma   90.00
#
_symmetry.space_group_name_H-M   'P 1'
#
loop_
_entity.id
_entity.type
_entity.pdbx_description
1 polymer ?
#
loop_
_entity_poly.entity_id
_entity_poly.type
_entity_poly.pdbx_seq_one_letter_code
_entity_poly.pdbx_strand_id
1 'polypeptide(L)' 'MKEIYLIDALNIIFRNYHVMKNNPLTNSKGENVSAFIGFFKTLFFIIKEKNQKI' A
#
# COMPACT_ATOMS: atom_id res chain seq x y z
N MET A 1 3.66 -17.09 22.27
CA MET A 1 3.06 -15.75 22.27
C MET A 1 2.56 -15.45 20.87
N LYS A 2 1.42 -14.76 20.71
CA LYS A 2 0.90 -14.36 19.41
C LYS A 2 1.50 -13.01 19.04
N GLU A 3 2.10 -12.90 17.85
CA GLU A 3 2.65 -11.64 17.36
C GLU A 3 1.54 -10.68 16.92
N ILE A 4 1.69 -9.40 17.23
CA ILE A 4 0.78 -8.33 16.80
C ILE A 4 1.60 -7.35 15.95
N TYR A 5 1.07 -7.03 14.78
CA TYR A 5 1.67 -6.09 13.84
C TYR A 5 0.84 -4.81 13.80
N LEU A 6 1.49 -3.66 14.04
CA LEU A 6 0.87 -2.35 13.93
C LEU A 6 1.37 -1.66 12.65
N ILE A 7 0.45 -1.08 11.89
CA ILE A 7 0.75 -0.43 10.60
C ILE A 7 0.21 1.00 10.64
N ASP A 8 1.06 1.98 10.31
CA ASP A 8 0.64 3.37 10.07
C ASP A 8 0.09 3.50 8.63
N ALA A 9 -1.21 3.32 8.49
CA ALA A 9 -1.89 3.37 7.19
C ALA A 9 -1.81 4.75 6.53
N LEU A 10 -1.87 5.84 7.32
CA LEU A 10 -1.88 7.19 6.79
C LEU A 10 -0.54 7.54 6.12
N ASN A 11 0.58 7.18 6.76
CA ASN A 11 1.91 7.41 6.17
C ASN A 11 2.09 6.66 4.84
N ILE A 12 1.63 5.40 4.79
CA ILE A 12 1.71 4.57 3.58
C ILE A 12 0.88 5.18 2.46
N ILE A 13 -0.37 5.58 2.72
CA ILE A 13 -1.25 6.20 1.74
C ILE A 13 -0.63 7.50 1.21
N PHE A 14 -0.12 8.35 2.11
CA PHE A 14 0.50 9.63 1.75
C PHE A 14 1.71 9.45 0.84
N ARG A 15 2.64 8.55 1.19
CA ARG A 15 3.82 8.28 0.35
C ARG A 15 3.44 7.75 -1.03
N ASN A 16 2.51 6.80 -1.10
CA ASN A 16 2.10 6.21 -2.38
C ASN A 16 1.38 7.22 -3.29
N TYR A 17 0.63 8.17 -2.71
CA TYR A 17 0.05 9.27 -3.48
C TYR A 17 1.13 10.17 -4.11
N HIS A 18 2.14 10.56 -3.33
CA HIS A 18 3.15 11.53 -3.77
C HIS A 18 4.24 10.94 -4.68
N VAL A 19 4.63 9.67 -4.48
CA VAL A 19 5.63 9.00 -5.35
C VAL A 19 5.17 8.92 -6.80
N MET A 20 3.86 8.81 -7.01
CA MET A 20 3.25 8.67 -8.34
C MET A 20 2.68 9.99 -8.89
N LYS A 21 3.07 11.14 -8.32
CA LYS A 21 2.57 12.46 -8.74
C LYS A 21 2.78 12.74 -10.24
N ASN A 22 3.90 12.28 -10.81
CA ASN A 22 4.26 12.54 -12.22
C ASN A 22 3.64 11.55 -13.21
N ASN A 23 3.18 10.39 -12.74
CA ASN A 23 2.53 9.36 -13.55
C ASN A 23 1.54 8.56 -12.68
N PRO A 24 0.39 9.17 -12.33
CA PRO A 24 -0.56 8.53 -11.43
C PRO A 24 -1.23 7.34 -12.11
N LEU A 25 -1.47 6.27 -11.35
CA LEU A 25 -2.42 5.26 -11.79
C LEU A 25 -3.82 5.85 -11.75
N THR A 26 -4.55 5.71 -12.85
CA THR A 26 -5.93 6.18 -12.98
C THR A 26 -6.87 5.03 -13.28
N ASN A 27 -8.11 5.13 -12.80
CA ASN A 27 -9.17 4.19 -13.19
C ASN A 27 -9.82 4.60 -14.53
N SER A 28 -10.88 3.88 -14.94
CA SER A 28 -11.63 4.16 -16.17
C SER A 28 -12.34 5.53 -16.18
N LYS A 29 -12.46 6.20 -15.03
CA LYS A 29 -13.00 7.56 -14.89
C LYS A 29 -11.92 8.64 -14.85
N GLY A 30 -10.63 8.26 -14.94
CA GLY A 30 -9.50 9.19 -14.83
C GLY A 30 -9.16 9.59 -13.40
N GLU A 31 -9.75 8.96 -12.37
CA GLU A 31 -9.49 9.29 -10.97
C GLU A 31 -8.16 8.68 -10.52
N ASN A 32 -7.34 9.43 -9.78
CA ASN A 32 -6.08 8.94 -9.23
C ASN A 32 -6.32 7.86 -8.16
N VAL A 33 -5.89 6.63 -8.45
CA VAL A 33 -5.98 5.45 -7.56
C VAL A 33 -4.62 4.99 -7.05
N SER A 34 -3.57 5.78 -7.26
CA SER A 34 -2.19 5.46 -6.88
C SER A 34 -2.03 5.12 -5.41
N ALA A 35 -2.64 5.93 -4.54
CA ALA A 35 -2.58 5.76 -3.10
C ALA A 35 -3.25 4.44 -2.65
N PHE A 36 -4.41 4.14 -3.24
CA PHE A 36 -5.17 2.92 -2.99
C PHE A 36 -4.38 1.68 -3.42
N ILE A 37 -3.92 1.65 -4.68
CA ILE A 37 -3.16 0.52 -5.21
C ILE A 37 -1.85 0.30 -4.44
N GLY A 38 -1.13 1.39 -4.15
CA GLY A 38 0.11 1.34 -3.39
C GLY A 38 -0.07 0.81 -1.97
N PHE A 39 -1.10 1.28 -1.26
CA PHE A 39 -1.42 0.79 0.08
C PHE A 39 -1.67 -0.72 0.11
N PHE A 40 -2.54 -1.24 -0.78
CA PHE A 40 -2.84 -2.67 -0.81
C PHE A 40 -1.65 -3.52 -1.26
N LYS A 41 -0.82 -3.03 -2.21
CA LYS A 41 0.43 -3.71 -2.56
C LYS A 41 1.36 -3.85 -1.35
N THR A 42 1.54 -2.77 -0.58
CA THR A 42 2.34 -2.80 0.64
C THR A 42 1.74 -3.76 1.68
N LEU A 43 0.43 -3.74 1.88
CA LEU A 43 -0.24 -4.61 2.84
C LEU A 43 -0.09 -6.09 2.47
N PHE A 44 -0.33 -6.45 1.20
CA PHE A 44 -0.16 -7.82 0.73
C PHE A 44 1.28 -8.30 0.81
N PHE A 45 2.25 -7.41 0.52
CA PHE A 45 3.67 -7.71 0.71
C PHE A 45 3.98 -8.04 2.17
N ILE A 46 3.56 -7.19 3.13
CA ILE A 46 3.77 -7.43 4.56
C ILE A 46 3.13 -8.75 5.00
N ILE A 47 1.87 -8.99 4.62
CA ILE A 47 1.15 -10.23 4.98
C ILE A 47 1.86 -11.47 4.41
N LYS A 48 2.31 -11.40 3.15
CA LYS A 48 3.01 -12.51 2.50
C LYS A 48 4.35 -12.79 3.18
N GLU A 49 5.15 -11.77 3.44
CA GLU A 49 6.44 -11.88 4.13
C GLU A 49 6.29 -12.47 5.54
N LYS A 50 5.17 -12.19 6.23
CA LYS A 50 4.91 -12.75 7.56
C LYS A 50 4.29 -14.15 7.54
N ASN A 51 3.57 -14.52 6.49
CA ASN A 51 2.97 -15.84 6.34
C ASN A 51 3.94 -16.87 5.72
N GLN A 52 4.93 -16.43 4.93
CA GLN A 52 6.06 -17.26 4.56
C GLN A 52 6.92 -17.48 5.82
N LYS A 53 6.60 -18.55 6.56
CA LYS A 53 7.56 -19.14 7.48
C LYS A 53 8.85 -19.39 6.70
N ILE A 54 9.95 -18.82 7.17
CA ILE A 54 11.30 -19.30 6.87
C ILE A 54 11.36 -20.78 7.24
#